data_AF-A0A2P8C8G6-F1
#
_entry.id   AF-A0A2P8C8G6-F1
#
_cell.length_a   1.000
_cell.length_b   1.000
_cell.length_c   1.000
_cell.angle_alpha   90.00
_cell.angle_beta   90.00
_cell.angle_gamma   90.00
#
_symmetry.space_group_name_H-M   'P 1'
#
loop_
_entity.id
_entity.type
_entity.pdbx_description
1 polymer ?
#
loop_
_entity_poly.entity_id
_entity_poly.type
_entity_poly.pdbx_seq_one_letter_code
_entity_poly.pdbx_strand_id
1 'polypeptide(L)'
;MKIFLFVAVILVAGCSRNSTEPSKKSAEDESEYNRLVWEKYNEPLVLLAIKYDIDTSIVRPVFTEYLKKQDPYSYYVLTYYTVGNDTAALHAPRESVYKTVHRISNEYSIDVKVLSSFLFDLRTYNLLNEIDDTSSDILDKHYEEKH
;
A
#
# COMPACT_ATOMS: atom_id res chain seq x y z
N MET A 1 -20.16 -28.67 -66.57
CA MET A 1 -19.08 -29.64 -66.26
C MET A 1 -18.04 -28.94 -65.41
N LYS A 2 -17.66 -29.51 -64.24
CA LYS A 2 -16.73 -29.00 -63.19
C LYS A 2 -17.32 -27.84 -62.37
N ILE A 3 -17.75 -27.93 -61.11
CA ILE A 3 -17.30 -28.53 -59.83
C ILE A 3 -16.03 -27.86 -59.23
N PHE A 4 -16.21 -27.41 -57.96
CA PHE A 4 -15.24 -26.98 -56.92
C PHE A 4 -14.69 -25.55 -57.05
N LEU A 5 -14.51 -24.75 -55.98
CA LEU A 5 -14.36 -25.03 -54.55
C LEU A 5 -14.67 -23.74 -53.74
N PHE A 6 -15.07 -23.93 -52.48
CA PHE A 6 -15.18 -22.97 -51.38
C PHE A 6 -14.05 -21.93 -51.28
N VAL A 7 -14.34 -20.74 -50.72
CA VAL A 7 -13.90 -20.33 -49.37
C VAL A 7 -14.49 -18.95 -49.03
N ALA A 8 -15.19 -18.90 -47.90
CA ALA A 8 -15.59 -17.68 -47.23
C ALA A 8 -14.39 -17.07 -46.50
N VAL A 9 -14.16 -15.78 -46.68
CA VAL A 9 -13.51 -14.94 -45.65
C VAL A 9 -14.32 -13.66 -45.54
N ILE A 10 -15.14 -13.65 -44.51
CA ILE A 10 -15.87 -12.48 -44.01
C ILE A 10 -14.83 -11.52 -43.43
N LEU A 11 -14.63 -10.40 -44.10
CA LEU A 11 -14.01 -9.20 -43.52
C LEU A 11 -15.02 -8.58 -42.54
N VAL A 12 -15.02 -9.02 -41.29
CA VAL A 12 -15.55 -8.21 -40.18
C VAL A 12 -14.39 -7.36 -39.66
N ALA A 13 -14.33 -6.15 -40.20
CA ALA A 13 -13.63 -5.05 -39.60
C ALA A 13 -14.30 -4.68 -38.27
N GLY A 14 -13.48 -4.42 -37.25
CA GLY A 14 -13.74 -3.35 -36.29
C GLY A 14 -14.76 -3.62 -35.18
N CYS A 15 -14.32 -4.33 -34.14
CA CYS A 15 -14.62 -3.96 -32.76
C CYS A 15 -13.33 -4.09 -31.94
N SER A 16 -12.51 -3.04 -31.95
CA SER A 16 -11.39 -2.86 -31.04
C SER A 16 -11.93 -2.78 -29.62
N ARG A 17 -11.96 -3.91 -28.92
CA ARG A 17 -11.97 -3.90 -27.46
C ARG A 17 -10.59 -3.45 -27.04
N ASN A 18 -10.46 -2.18 -26.65
CA ASN A 18 -9.35 -1.76 -25.82
C ASN A 18 -9.51 -2.48 -24.46
N SER A 19 -9.04 -3.72 -24.38
CA SER A 19 -8.62 -4.26 -23.10
C SER A 19 -7.31 -3.55 -22.80
N THR A 20 -7.37 -2.53 -21.96
CA THR A 20 -6.18 -1.99 -21.31
C THR A 20 -5.65 -3.09 -20.42
N GLU A 21 -4.78 -3.95 -20.96
CA GLU A 21 -3.91 -4.76 -20.12
C GLU A 21 -3.13 -3.76 -19.25
N PRO A 22 -3.13 -3.91 -17.91
CA PRO A 22 -2.23 -3.12 -17.08
C PRO A 22 -0.82 -3.36 -17.61
N SER A 23 -0.12 -2.28 -17.96
CA SER A 23 1.20 -2.40 -18.56
C SER A 23 2.10 -3.17 -17.60
N LYS A 24 2.81 -4.17 -18.11
CA LYS A 24 3.66 -5.09 -17.33
C LYS A 24 4.64 -4.37 -16.40
N LYS A 25 5.08 -3.16 -16.80
CA LYS A 25 5.94 -2.26 -16.03
C LYS A 25 5.28 -1.70 -14.76
N SER A 26 3.99 -1.36 -14.82
CA SER A 26 3.22 -0.89 -13.65
C SER A 26 3.13 -1.97 -12.57
N ALA A 27 2.90 -3.22 -12.98
CA ALA A 27 2.79 -4.34 -12.05
C ALA A 27 4.15 -4.70 -11.39
N GLU A 28 5.26 -4.54 -12.11
CA GLU A 28 6.61 -4.75 -11.58
C GLU A 28 6.98 -3.65 -10.57
N ASP A 29 6.73 -2.38 -10.91
CA ASP A 29 6.99 -1.23 -10.03
C ASP A 29 6.12 -1.31 -8.73
N GLU A 30 4.86 -1.74 -8.83
CA GLU A 30 3.96 -1.95 -7.69
C GLU A 30 4.41 -3.13 -6.79
N SER A 31 4.88 -4.21 -7.39
CA SER A 31 5.44 -5.36 -6.64
C SER A 31 6.70 -4.97 -5.89
N GLU A 32 7.57 -4.16 -6.49
CA GLU A 32 8.77 -3.66 -5.84
C GLU A 32 8.44 -2.72 -4.68
N TYR A 33 7.49 -1.81 -4.86
CA TYR A 33 7.04 -0.93 -3.78
C TYR A 33 6.47 -1.72 -2.59
N ASN A 34 5.61 -2.71 -2.86
CA ASN A 34 5.06 -3.58 -1.82
C ASN A 34 6.16 -4.31 -1.04
N ARG A 35 7.21 -4.78 -1.72
CA ARG A 35 8.37 -5.39 -1.08
C ARG A 35 9.07 -4.41 -0.14
N LEU A 36 9.34 -3.19 -0.60
CA LEU A 36 10.03 -2.16 0.20
C LEU A 36 9.25 -1.75 1.45
N VAL A 37 7.92 -1.62 1.34
CA VAL A 37 7.06 -1.32 2.50
C VAL A 37 7.19 -2.41 3.56
N TRP A 38 7.08 -3.68 3.17
CA TRP A 38 7.18 -4.77 4.14
C TRP A 38 8.60 -4.97 4.66
N GLU A 39 9.63 -4.71 3.86
CA GLU A 39 11.02 -4.70 4.34
C GLU A 39 11.21 -3.65 5.45
N LYS A 40 10.64 -2.45 5.28
CA LYS A 40 10.70 -1.38 6.28
C LYS A 40 9.92 -1.67 7.56
N TYR A 41 8.73 -2.27 7.45
CA TYR A 41 7.79 -2.33 8.59
C TYR A 41 7.64 -3.71 9.24
N ASN A 42 8.11 -4.80 8.64
CA ASN A 42 7.81 -6.14 9.16
C ASN A 42 8.42 -6.40 10.55
N GLU A 43 9.67 -6.02 10.78
CA GLU A 43 10.31 -6.16 12.10
C GLU A 43 9.64 -5.30 13.20
N PRO A 44 9.49 -3.97 13.05
CA PRO A 44 8.87 -3.15 14.09
C PRO A 44 7.42 -3.56 14.38
N LEU A 45 6.65 -3.98 13.36
CA LEU A 45 5.30 -4.49 13.56
C LEU A 45 5.28 -5.76 14.41
N VAL A 46 6.18 -6.71 14.17
CA VAL A 46 6.27 -7.95 14.96
C VAL A 46 6.70 -7.66 16.39
N LEU A 47 7.69 -6.80 16.61
CA LEU A 47 8.16 -6.43 17.95
C LEU A 47 7.06 -5.73 18.76
N LEU A 48 6.33 -4.81 18.13
CA LEU A 48 5.19 -4.14 18.76
C LEU A 48 4.03 -5.12 19.01
N ALA A 49 3.79 -6.08 18.12
CA ALA A 49 2.78 -7.12 18.33
C ALA A 49 3.05 -7.89 19.63
N ILE A 50 4.30 -8.34 19.80
CA ILE A 50 4.76 -9.07 20.98
C ILE A 50 4.62 -8.20 22.24
N LYS A 51 5.04 -6.93 22.16
CA LYS A 51 4.94 -5.98 23.29
C LYS A 51 3.50 -5.82 23.80
N TYR A 52 2.54 -5.79 22.88
CA TYR A 52 1.14 -5.52 23.17
C TYR A 52 0.24 -6.76 23.24
N ASP A 53 0.83 -7.96 23.15
CA ASP A 53 0.10 -9.24 23.11
C ASP A 53 -0.95 -9.27 21.98
N ILE A 54 -0.59 -8.75 20.81
CA ILE A 54 -1.41 -8.81 19.60
C ILE A 54 -0.91 -9.99 18.76
N ASP A 55 -1.84 -10.80 18.24
CA ASP A 55 -1.53 -11.90 17.34
C ASP A 55 -0.76 -11.40 16.10
N THR A 56 0.43 -11.96 15.88
CA THR A 56 1.31 -11.58 14.78
C THR A 56 0.72 -11.93 13.41
N SER A 57 -0.27 -12.81 13.33
CA SER A 57 -0.97 -13.13 12.08
C SER A 57 -1.86 -11.98 11.59
N ILE A 58 -2.30 -11.09 12.49
CA ILE A 58 -3.22 -9.98 12.18
C ILE A 58 -2.54 -8.60 12.12
N VAL A 59 -1.24 -8.49 12.42
CA VAL A 59 -0.59 -7.16 12.44
C VAL A 59 -0.43 -6.53 11.07
N ARG A 60 -0.20 -7.33 10.02
CA ARG A 60 -0.17 -6.82 8.64
C ARG A 60 -1.52 -6.22 8.22
N PRO A 61 -2.66 -6.92 8.35
CA PRO A 61 -3.94 -6.32 7.99
C PRO A 61 -4.31 -5.12 8.89
N VAL A 62 -4.01 -5.17 10.19
CA VAL A 62 -4.17 -4.00 11.09
C VAL A 62 -3.35 -2.79 10.61
N PHE A 63 -2.10 -3.01 10.23
CA PHE A 63 -1.24 -1.95 9.71
C PHE A 63 -1.73 -1.41 8.37
N THR A 64 -2.13 -2.28 7.44
CA THR A 64 -2.72 -1.86 6.17
C THR A 64 -3.97 -1.00 6.38
N GLU A 65 -4.85 -1.37 7.32
CA GLU A 65 -6.01 -0.56 7.66
C GLU A 65 -5.64 0.80 8.28
N TYR A 66 -4.57 0.85 9.07
CA TYR A 66 -4.03 2.11 9.60
C TYR A 66 -3.49 3.04 8.49
N LEU A 67 -2.86 2.48 7.45
CA LEU A 67 -2.33 3.26 6.33
C LEU A 67 -3.44 4.01 5.58
N LYS A 68 -4.69 3.51 5.53
CA LYS A 68 -5.83 4.26 4.97
C LYS A 68 -5.95 5.69 5.52
N LYS A 69 -5.50 5.90 6.76
CA LYS A 69 -5.53 7.20 7.44
C LYS A 69 -4.23 7.98 7.30
N GLN A 70 -3.10 7.34 7.57
CA GLN A 70 -1.82 8.04 7.67
C GLN A 70 -1.10 8.20 6.34
N ASP A 71 -1.24 7.20 5.47
CA ASP A 71 -0.62 7.17 4.16
C ASP A 71 -1.54 6.43 3.17
N PRO A 72 -2.58 7.12 2.68
CA PRO A 72 -3.57 6.50 1.81
C PRO A 72 -2.98 6.06 0.46
N TYR A 73 -1.81 6.60 0.07
CA TYR A 73 -1.07 6.16 -1.11
C TYR A 73 -0.44 4.79 -0.88
N SER A 74 0.30 4.59 0.22
CA SER A 74 0.82 3.27 0.59
C SER A 74 -0.31 2.23 0.69
N TYR A 75 -1.42 2.60 1.30
CA TYR A 75 -2.61 1.74 1.35
C TYR A 75 -3.12 1.32 -0.03
N TYR A 76 -3.20 2.27 -0.97
CA TYR A 76 -3.63 2.01 -2.35
C TYR A 76 -2.73 0.97 -3.02
N VAL A 77 -1.41 1.17 -2.96
CA VAL A 77 -0.45 0.27 -3.62
C VAL A 77 -0.48 -1.13 -3.01
N LEU A 78 -0.63 -1.23 -1.68
CA LEU A 78 -0.71 -2.52 -0.98
C LEU A 78 -1.99 -3.32 -1.26
N THR A 79 -3.09 -2.64 -1.59
CA THR A 79 -4.41 -3.28 -1.71
C THR A 79 -4.95 -3.34 -3.13
N TYR A 80 -4.23 -2.77 -4.11
CA TYR A 80 -4.70 -2.64 -5.50
C TYR A 80 -6.11 -2.03 -5.59
N TYR A 81 -6.45 -1.15 -4.64
CA TYR A 81 -7.79 -0.59 -4.57
C TYR A 81 -7.98 0.36 -5.75
N THR A 82 -8.74 -0.02 -6.77
CA THR A 82 -9.03 0.88 -7.90
C THR A 82 -9.77 2.12 -7.41
N VAL A 83 -9.04 3.22 -7.25
CA VAL A 83 -9.63 4.54 -7.10
C VAL A 83 -10.20 4.87 -8.47
N GLY A 84 -11.48 5.22 -8.53
CA GLY A 84 -12.06 5.78 -9.76
C GLY A 84 -11.34 7.09 -10.15
N ASN A 85 -11.88 7.86 -11.09
CA ASN A 85 -11.28 9.14 -11.54
C ASN A 85 -11.06 10.21 -10.44
N ASP A 86 -11.26 9.90 -9.17
CA ASP A 86 -11.08 10.78 -8.03
C ASP A 86 -9.73 10.52 -7.32
N THR A 87 -8.66 11.04 -7.92
CA THR A 87 -7.31 11.00 -7.33
C THR A 87 -7.21 11.78 -6.01
N ALA A 88 -8.16 12.68 -5.69
CA ALA A 88 -8.18 13.36 -4.40
C ALA A 88 -8.42 12.38 -3.25
N ALA A 89 -9.10 11.26 -3.52
CA ALA A 89 -9.30 10.18 -2.55
C ALA A 89 -8.01 9.41 -2.20
N LEU A 90 -6.91 9.59 -2.95
CA LEU A 90 -5.58 9.02 -2.65
C LEU A 90 -4.81 9.85 -1.61
N HIS A 91 -5.25 11.07 -1.33
CA HIS A 91 -4.55 12.00 -0.43
C HIS A 91 -5.41 12.41 0.77
N ALA A 92 -6.70 12.05 0.76
CA ALA A 92 -7.64 12.41 1.80
C ALA A 92 -8.04 11.20 2.65
N PRO A 93 -7.81 11.23 3.98
CA PRO A 93 -8.28 10.16 4.84
C PRO A 93 -9.81 10.13 4.94
N ARG A 94 -10.41 8.95 4.78
CA ARG A 94 -11.87 8.75 4.72
C ARG A 94 -12.58 8.75 6.09
N GLU A 95 -11.83 8.59 7.18
CA GLU A 95 -12.36 8.56 8.55
C GLU A 95 -11.40 9.22 9.57
N SER A 96 -11.89 9.49 10.78
CA SER A 96 -11.05 9.99 11.88
C SER A 96 -10.27 8.84 12.52
N VAL A 97 -9.13 9.16 13.15
CA VAL A 97 -8.29 8.17 13.88
C VAL A 97 -9.13 7.38 14.89
N TYR A 98 -10.00 8.07 15.63
CA TYR A 98 -10.92 7.44 16.57
C TYR A 98 -11.82 6.37 15.92
N LYS A 99 -12.45 6.69 14.78
CA LYS A 99 -13.31 5.75 14.06
C LYS A 99 -12.53 4.56 13.52
N THR A 100 -11.33 4.80 12.97
CA THR A 100 -10.43 3.73 12.51
C THR A 100 -10.06 2.76 13.62
N VAL A 101 -9.60 3.27 14.77
CA VAL A 101 -9.22 2.44 15.91
C VAL A 101 -10.40 1.59 16.38
N HIS A 102 -11.58 2.19 16.56
CA HIS A 102 -12.75 1.44 17.01
C HIS A 102 -13.18 0.36 16.00
N ARG A 103 -13.12 0.66 14.70
CA ARG A 103 -13.46 -0.32 13.66
C ARG A 103 -12.48 -1.49 13.65
N ILE A 104 -11.18 -1.22 13.60
CA ILE A 104 -10.13 -2.26 13.62
C ILE A 104 -10.20 -3.08 14.91
N SER A 105 -10.39 -2.42 16.06
CA SER A 105 -10.58 -3.06 17.36
C SER A 105 -11.73 -4.06 17.32
N ASN A 106 -12.88 -3.67 16.78
CA ASN A 106 -14.04 -4.56 16.63
C ASN A 106 -13.79 -5.70 15.62
N GLU A 107 -13.15 -5.38 14.50
CA GLU A 107 -12.89 -6.33 13.40
C GLU A 107 -11.95 -7.46 13.81
N TYR A 108 -10.90 -7.13 14.57
CA TYR A 108 -9.88 -8.08 15.02
C TYR A 108 -9.98 -8.47 16.49
N SER A 109 -11.04 -8.02 17.19
CA SER A 109 -11.25 -8.28 18.62
C SER A 109 -10.08 -7.88 19.52
N ILE A 110 -9.44 -6.74 19.21
CA ILE A 110 -8.33 -6.17 20.00
C ILE A 110 -8.91 -5.10 20.93
N ASP A 111 -8.49 -5.05 22.20
CA ASP A 111 -8.89 -3.94 23.09
C ASP A 111 -8.49 -2.57 22.51
N VAL A 112 -9.40 -1.60 22.59
CA VAL A 112 -9.21 -0.25 22.01
C VAL A 112 -7.97 0.44 22.57
N LYS A 113 -7.67 0.29 23.87
CA LYS A 113 -6.49 0.92 24.48
C LYS A 113 -5.22 0.25 23.98
N VAL A 114 -5.20 -1.08 23.91
CA VAL A 114 -4.08 -1.86 23.37
C VAL A 114 -3.79 -1.44 21.93
N LEU A 115 -4.80 -1.44 21.07
CA LEU A 115 -4.65 -1.03 19.67
C LEU A 115 -4.21 0.44 19.54
N SER A 116 -4.76 1.34 20.35
CA SER A 116 -4.37 2.76 20.34
C SER A 116 -2.90 2.93 20.70
N SER A 117 -2.42 2.23 21.74
CA SER A 117 -1.01 2.27 22.15
C SER A 117 -0.10 1.66 21.10
N PHE A 118 -0.47 0.52 20.51
CA PHE A 118 0.26 -0.10 19.41
C PHE A 118 0.46 0.87 18.23
N LEU A 119 -0.62 1.52 17.77
CA LEU A 119 -0.56 2.45 16.64
C LEU A 119 0.17 3.76 16.98
N PHE A 120 0.13 4.19 18.23
CA PHE A 120 0.88 5.36 18.69
C PHE A 120 2.39 5.09 18.71
N ASP A 121 2.81 3.93 19.22
CA ASP A 121 4.21 3.54 19.24
C ASP A 121 4.75 3.33 17.81
N LEU A 122 3.96 2.72 16.93
CA LEU A 122 4.31 2.59 15.52
C LEU A 122 4.51 3.96 14.85
N ARG A 123 3.62 4.92 15.12
CA ARG A 123 3.79 6.30 14.61
C ARG A 123 5.08 6.93 15.13
N THR A 124 5.39 6.71 16.40
CA THR A 124 6.60 7.25 17.04
C THR A 124 7.85 6.67 16.39
N TYR A 125 7.87 5.36 16.14
CA TYR A 125 8.93 4.70 15.39
C TYR A 125 9.11 5.32 13.99
N ASN A 126 8.03 5.55 13.25
CA ASN A 126 8.10 6.14 11.92
C ASN A 126 8.73 7.55 11.94
N LEU A 127 8.31 8.39 12.89
CA LEU A 127 8.85 9.74 13.04
C LEU A 127 10.34 9.73 13.37
N LEU A 128 10.80 8.78 14.20
CA LEU A 128 12.22 8.64 14.53
C LEU A 128 13.04 8.22 13.31
N ASN A 129 12.56 7.23 12.55
CA ASN A 129 13.23 6.82 11.32
C ASN A 129 13.33 7.97 10.29
N GLU A 130 12.26 8.76 10.13
CA GLU A 130 12.28 9.91 9.21
C GLU A 130 13.31 10.98 9.63
N ILE A 131 13.50 11.19 10.94
CA ILE A 131 14.53 12.09 11.48
C ILE A 131 15.92 11.55 11.19
N ASP A 132 16.16 10.25 11.37
CA ASP A 132 17.45 9.62 11.13
C ASP A 132 17.83 9.69 9.65
N ASP A 133 16.89 9.36 8.74
CA ASP A 133 17.08 9.47 7.29
C ASP A 133 17.43 10.90 6.88
N THR A 134 16.67 11.88 7.39
CA THR A 134 16.90 13.31 7.09
C THR A 134 18.25 13.79 7.61
N SER A 135 18.66 13.31 8.80
CA SER A 135 19.92 13.70 9.42
C SER A 135 21.12 13.15 8.64
N SER A 136 21.01 11.92 8.12
CA SER A 136 22.03 11.31 7.25
C SER A 136 22.22 12.12 5.97
N ASP A 137 21.13 12.46 5.27
CA ASP A 137 21.17 13.22 4.02
C ASP A 137 21.81 14.61 4.18
N ILE A 138 21.58 15.28 5.32
CA ILE A 138 22.18 16.59 5.62
C ILE A 138 23.68 16.44 5.84
N LEU A 139 24.12 15.39 6.55
CA LEU A 139 25.54 15.14 6.80
C LEU A 139 26.27 14.84 5.50
N ASP A 140 25.72 13.98 4.65
CA ASP A 140 26.34 13.61 3.37
C ASP A 140 26.50 14.82 2.45
N LYS A 141 25.48 15.67 2.32
CA LYS A 141 25.58 16.93 1.56
C LYS A 141 26.64 17.88 2.11
N HIS A 142 26.74 18.00 3.43
CA HIS A 142 27.76 18.85 4.06
C HIS A 142 29.18 18.32 3.87
N TYR A 143 29.36 17.00 3.77
CA TYR A 143 30.63 16.38 3.42
C TYR A 143 31.00 16.62 1.95
N GLU A 144 30.04 16.50 1.02
CA GLU A 144 30.25 16.78 -0.41
C GLU A 144 30.53 18.27 -0.68
N GLU A 145 29.97 19.21 0.08
CA GLU A 145 30.25 20.65 -0.09
C GLU A 145 31.63 21.06 0.45
N LYS A 146 32.27 20.22 1.27
CA LYS A 146 33.57 20.50 1.90
C LYS A 146 34.77 19.82 1.22
N HIS A 147 34.54 18.97 0.24
CA HIS A 147 35.57 18.18 -0.46
C HIS A 147 35.39 18.18 -1.97
#